data_AF-A0A9E2P9D0-F1
#
_entry.id   AF-A0A9E2P9D0-F1
#
_cell.length_a   1.000
_cell.length_b   1.000
_cell.length_c   1.000
_cell.angle_alpha   90.00
_cell.angle_beta   90.00
_cell.angle_gamma   90.00
#
_symmetry.space_group_name_H-M   'P 1'
#
loop_
_entity.id
_entity.type
_entity.pdbx_description
1 polymer ?
#
loop_
_entity_poly.entity_id
_entity_poly.type
_entity_poly.pdbx_seq_one_letter_code
_entity_poly.pdbx_strand_id
1 'polypeptide(L)'
;MPEEERHCKWGFLKEKFGEETSEKLDIIPVTIRVIKHIRYKYVCKICGGTDDPEGTTVVITPPPAEIIPEGIARPGLLAHIFTAKFEDALPFYRQEKILTRIVGHHYQ
;
A
#
# COMPACT_ATOMS: atom_id res chain seq x y z
N MET A 1 0.37 -39.44 -4.45
CA MET A 1 0.11 -40.85 -4.09
C MET A 1 1.22 -41.73 -4.67
N PRO A 2 2.00 -42.43 -3.83
CA PRO A 2 3.00 -43.43 -4.24
C PRO A 2 2.38 -44.53 -5.11
N GLU A 3 3.20 -45.24 -5.88
CA GLU A 3 2.73 -46.23 -6.88
C GLU A 3 2.06 -47.45 -6.24
N GLU A 4 2.53 -47.85 -5.06
CA GLU A 4 2.01 -48.97 -4.25
C GLU A 4 0.56 -48.71 -3.77
N GLU A 5 0.18 -47.44 -3.55
CA GLU A 5 -1.16 -47.05 -3.11
C GLU A 5 -2.19 -46.96 -4.25
N ARG A 6 -1.75 -47.09 -5.50
CA ARG A 6 -2.61 -47.04 -6.70
C ARG A 6 -3.30 -48.37 -6.99
N HIS A 7 -2.93 -49.46 -6.32
CA HIS A 7 -3.59 -50.76 -6.46
C HIS A 7 -4.53 -51.02 -5.28
N CYS A 8 -5.66 -51.66 -5.55
CA CYS A 8 -6.57 -52.12 -4.50
C CYS A 8 -6.06 -53.42 -3.87
N LYS A 9 -6.66 -53.86 -2.76
CA LYS A 9 -6.32 -55.11 -2.07
C LYS A 9 -6.35 -56.35 -2.98
N TRP A 10 -7.05 -56.27 -4.12
CA TRP A 10 -7.21 -57.35 -5.10
C TRP A 10 -6.29 -57.20 -6.32
N GLY A 11 -5.39 -56.20 -6.33
CA GLY A 11 -4.38 -56.02 -7.40
C GLY A 11 -4.84 -55.20 -8.60
N PHE A 12 -6.04 -54.63 -8.60
CA PHE A 12 -6.52 -53.76 -9.67
C PHE A 12 -6.11 -52.30 -9.47
N LEU A 13 -5.84 -51.57 -10.56
CA LEU A 13 -5.58 -50.13 -10.53
C LEU A 13 -6.82 -49.36 -10.08
N LYS A 14 -6.65 -48.43 -9.14
CA LYS A 14 -7.68 -47.49 -8.70
C LYS A 14 -7.87 -46.42 -9.77
N GLU A 15 -9.10 -46.24 -10.23
CA GLU A 15 -9.47 -45.12 -11.08
C GLU A 15 -9.73 -43.87 -10.24
N LYS A 16 -9.42 -42.69 -10.81
CA LYS A 16 -9.72 -41.42 -10.14
C LYS A 16 -11.24 -41.26 -10.07
N PHE A 17 -11.78 -41.19 -8.86
CA PHE A 17 -13.20 -40.93 -8.62
C PHE A 17 -13.37 -39.78 -7.63
N GLY A 18 -14.05 -38.71 -8.08
CA GLY A 18 -14.29 -37.51 -7.29
C GLY A 18 -13.03 -36.68 -7.03
N GLU A 19 -13.25 -35.46 -6.55
CA GLU A 19 -12.23 -34.67 -5.88
C GLU A 19 -12.85 -34.07 -4.62
N GLU A 20 -12.03 -33.92 -3.58
CA GLU A 20 -12.40 -33.16 -2.40
C GLU A 20 -11.62 -31.85 -2.44
N THR A 21 -12.34 -30.74 -2.54
CA THR A 21 -11.79 -29.39 -2.40
C THR A 21 -12.00 -28.91 -0.96
N SER A 22 -10.95 -28.37 -0.35
CA SER A 22 -11.06 -27.64 0.92
C SER A 22 -10.51 -26.25 0.73
N GLU A 23 -11.29 -25.26 1.11
CA GLU A 23 -10.89 -23.86 1.07
C GLU A 23 -10.44 -23.41 2.45
N LYS A 24 -9.37 -22.63 2.49
CA LYS A 24 -8.90 -21.97 3.70
C LYS A 24 -8.71 -20.49 3.40
N LEU A 25 -9.26 -19.65 4.24
CA LEU A 25 -9.04 -18.21 4.20
C LEU A 25 -7.81 -17.87 5.05
N ASP A 26 -6.92 -17.07 4.50
CA ASP A 26 -5.78 -16.50 5.21
C ASP A 26 -5.85 -14.97 5.13
N ILE A 27 -5.26 -14.30 6.11
CA ILE A 27 -5.27 -12.83 6.21
C ILE A 27 -3.86 -12.32 5.93
N ILE A 28 -3.73 -11.56 4.84
CA ILE A 28 -2.52 -10.77 4.59
C ILE A 28 -2.68 -9.41 5.29
N PRO A 29 -1.79 -9.04 6.23
CA PRO A 29 -1.90 -7.77 6.95
C PRO A 29 -1.79 -6.55 6.04
N VAL A 30 -2.42 -5.45 6.44
CA VAL A 30 -2.29 -4.14 5.78
C VAL A 30 -0.82 -3.71 5.75
N THR A 31 -0.31 -3.38 4.57
CA THR A 31 1.03 -2.81 4.38
C THR A 31 0.94 -1.30 4.19
N ILE A 32 1.69 -0.54 4.98
CA ILE A 32 1.78 0.92 4.87
C ILE A 32 3.15 1.29 4.33
N ARG A 33 3.19 2.19 3.34
CA ARG A 33 4.43 2.64 2.69
C ARG A 33 4.51 4.16 2.67
N VAL A 34 5.73 4.67 2.84
CA VAL A 34 6.04 6.08 2.62
C VAL A 34 6.43 6.26 1.15
N ILE A 35 5.75 7.16 0.44
CA ILE A 35 6.11 7.53 -0.92
C ILE A 35 6.65 8.95 -0.89
N LYS A 36 7.94 9.11 -1.19
CA LYS A 36 8.62 10.41 -1.20
C LYS A 36 8.66 10.96 -2.61
N HIS A 37 8.00 12.10 -2.83
CA HIS A 37 8.11 12.86 -4.07
C HIS A 37 9.25 13.88 -3.95
N ILE A 38 10.26 13.78 -4.81
CA ILE A 38 11.38 14.71 -4.86
C ILE A 38 11.16 15.67 -6.02
N ARG A 39 11.16 16.97 -5.73
CA ARG A 39 11.08 18.03 -6.74
C ARG A 39 12.36 18.84 -6.72
N TYR A 40 13.05 18.89 -7.86
CA TYR A 40 14.26 19.69 -8.01
C TYR A 40 13.88 21.14 -8.30
N LYS A 41 14.69 22.05 -7.76
CA LYS A 41 14.59 23.49 -8.01
C LYS A 41 15.75 23.89 -8.91
N TYR A 42 15.49 24.70 -9.92
CA TYR A 42 16.51 25.15 -10.86
C TYR A 42 16.63 26.67 -10.82
N VAL A 43 17.87 27.15 -10.92
CA VAL A 43 18.22 28.57 -10.99
C VAL A 43 19.34 28.76 -12.01
N CYS A 44 19.30 29.86 -12.76
CA CYS A 44 20.40 30.21 -13.65
C CYS A 44 21.64 30.58 -12.82
N LYS A 45 22.78 29.95 -13.09
CA LYS A 45 24.02 30.17 -12.32
C LYS A 45 24.69 31.52 -12.61
N ILE A 46 24.39 32.14 -13.75
CA ILE A 46 25.10 33.34 -14.23
C ILE A 46 24.45 34.60 -13.68
N CYS A 47 23.14 34.75 -13.85
CA CYS A 47 22.39 35.88 -13.30
C CYS A 47 21.91 35.63 -11.86
N GLY A 48 22.05 34.41 -11.34
CA GLY A 48 21.45 34.05 -10.05
C GLY A 48 19.93 34.23 -10.00
N GLY A 49 19.29 34.43 -11.18
CA GLY A 49 17.90 34.81 -11.46
C GLY A 49 17.47 36.22 -11.05
N THR A 50 18.41 37.16 -10.91
CA THR A 50 18.09 38.58 -10.62
C THR A 50 17.66 39.38 -11.85
N ASP A 51 17.84 38.83 -13.06
CA ASP A 51 17.59 39.54 -14.33
C ASP A 51 16.17 39.33 -14.87
N ASP A 52 15.30 38.62 -14.14
CA ASP A 52 13.89 38.42 -14.52
C ASP A 52 13.04 39.63 -14.08
N PRO A 53 12.42 40.38 -15.03
CA PRO A 53 11.60 41.56 -14.70
C PRO A 53 10.32 41.23 -13.91
N GLU A 54 9.90 39.96 -13.85
CA GLU A 54 8.76 39.45 -13.08
C GLU A 54 9.16 38.80 -11.72
N GLY A 55 10.45 38.79 -11.38
CA GLY A 55 10.94 38.43 -10.04
C GLY A 55 10.92 36.94 -9.67
N THR A 56 10.72 36.01 -10.62
CA THR A 56 10.67 34.56 -10.33
C THR A 56 11.91 33.82 -10.81
N THR A 57 13.00 34.06 -10.09
CA THR A 57 14.37 33.53 -10.23
C THR A 57 14.50 32.00 -10.21
N VAL A 58 13.55 31.29 -9.57
CA VAL A 58 13.66 29.85 -9.30
C VAL A 58 12.48 29.10 -9.90
N VAL A 59 12.76 28.21 -10.85
CA VAL A 59 11.74 27.38 -11.49
C VAL A 59 11.60 26.06 -10.74
N ILE A 60 10.37 25.73 -10.36
CA ILE A 60 10.01 24.51 -9.65
C ILE A 60 8.73 23.95 -10.27
N THR A 61 8.70 22.65 -10.53
CA THR A 61 7.47 21.98 -10.97
C THR A 61 6.40 22.07 -9.87
N PRO A 62 5.15 22.47 -10.19
CA PRO A 62 4.07 22.51 -9.20
C PRO A 62 3.85 21.10 -8.60
N PRO A 63 3.41 21.03 -7.33
CA PRO A 63 3.11 19.74 -6.73
C PRO A 63 1.92 19.10 -7.45
N PRO A 64 1.82 17.76 -7.46
CA PRO A 64 0.59 17.11 -7.90
C PRO A 64 -0.58 17.57 -7.03
N ALA A 65 -1.78 17.61 -7.59
CA ALA A 65 -2.98 17.90 -6.81
C ALA A 65 -3.22 16.80 -5.77
N GLU A 66 -3.45 17.21 -4.52
CA GLU A 66 -3.69 16.31 -3.39
C GLU A 66 -5.01 16.69 -2.69
N ILE A 67 -5.68 15.69 -2.09
CA ILE A 67 -6.96 15.89 -1.39
C ILE A 67 -6.80 16.85 -0.21
N ILE A 68 -5.72 16.67 0.56
CA ILE A 68 -5.32 17.57 1.63
C ILE A 68 -4.02 18.22 1.16
N PRO A 69 -4.02 19.53 0.82
CA PRO A 69 -2.81 20.23 0.43
C PRO A 69 -1.73 20.09 1.51
N GLU A 70 -0.52 19.70 1.09
CA GLU A 70 0.65 19.52 1.97
C GLU A 70 0.47 18.41 3.04
N GLY A 71 -0.61 17.64 2.96
CA GLY A 71 -0.91 16.56 3.88
C GLY A 71 -0.08 15.31 3.60
N ILE A 72 0.31 14.61 4.67
CA ILE A 72 1.03 13.32 4.55
C ILE A 72 0.11 12.17 4.08
N ALA A 73 -1.21 12.36 4.18
CA ALA A 73 -2.20 11.32 3.93
C ALA A 73 -2.55 11.23 2.45
N ARG A 74 -2.16 10.13 1.82
CA ARG A 74 -2.54 9.81 0.44
C ARG A 74 -3.98 9.29 0.36
N PRO A 75 -4.62 9.32 -0.83
CA PRO A 75 -6.01 8.86 -1.00
C PRO A 75 -6.29 7.45 -0.45
N GLY A 76 -5.35 6.51 -0.58
CA GLY A 76 -5.50 5.16 -0.04
C GLY A 76 -5.55 5.10 1.50
N LEU A 77 -4.75 5.94 2.18
CA LEU A 77 -4.80 6.03 3.64
C LEU A 77 -6.10 6.69 4.11
N LEU A 78 -6.53 7.75 3.42
CA LEU A 78 -7.80 8.41 3.71
C LEU A 78 -8.99 7.47 3.50
N ALA A 79 -9.01 6.72 2.39
CA ALA A 79 -10.03 5.72 2.12
C ALA A 79 -10.10 4.69 3.25
N HIS A 80 -8.96 4.14 3.67
CA HIS A 80 -8.91 3.19 4.79
C HIS A 80 -9.46 3.79 6.10
N ILE A 81 -9.04 5.00 6.47
CA ILE A 81 -9.51 5.68 7.69
C ILE A 81 -11.02 5.94 7.63
N PHE A 82 -11.53 6.39 6.49
CA PHE A 82 -12.95 6.68 6.32
C PHE A 82 -13.80 5.41 6.31
N THR A 83 -13.42 4.37 5.56
CA THR A 83 -14.09 3.08 5.60
C THR A 83 -14.10 2.53 7.02
N ALA A 84 -12.94 2.52 7.69
CA ALA A 84 -12.86 2.04 9.07
C ALA A 84 -13.74 2.85 10.02
N LYS A 85 -13.83 4.18 9.84
CA LYS A 85 -14.63 5.04 10.73
C LYS A 85 -16.14 4.89 10.49
N PHE A 86 -16.55 4.89 9.23
CA PHE A 86 -17.95 5.07 8.84
C PHE A 86 -18.64 3.75 8.48
N GLU A 87 -17.94 2.83 7.83
CA GLU A 87 -18.48 1.50 7.50
C GLU A 87 -18.25 0.51 8.65
N ASP A 88 -17.03 0.47 9.20
CA ASP A 88 -16.67 -0.50 10.26
C ASP A 88 -16.90 0.04 11.68
N ALA A 89 -17.42 1.26 11.82
CA ALA A 89 -17.66 1.95 13.09
C ALA A 89 -16.45 1.97 14.06
N LEU A 90 -15.23 1.94 13.52
CA LEU A 90 -13.99 1.92 14.29
C LEU A 90 -13.61 3.34 14.73
N PRO A 91 -13.60 3.65 16.04
CA PRO A 91 -13.30 5.01 16.51
C PRO A 91 -11.83 5.38 16.29
N PHE A 92 -11.57 6.68 16.06
CA PHE A 92 -10.23 7.18 15.68
C PHE A 92 -9.12 6.81 16.66
N TYR A 93 -9.36 6.88 17.98
CA TYR A 93 -8.34 6.48 18.98
C TYR A 93 -7.93 5.00 18.85
N ARG A 94 -8.83 4.14 18.36
CA ARG A 94 -8.55 2.72 18.16
C ARG A 94 -7.81 2.50 16.84
N GLN A 95 -8.20 3.24 15.80
CA GLN A 95 -7.47 3.28 14.53
C GLN A 95 -6.03 3.72 14.76
N GLU A 96 -5.81 4.78 15.55
CA GLU A 96 -4.48 5.25 15.94
C GLU A 96 -3.66 4.14 16.58
N LYS A 97 -4.18 3.46 17.61
CA LYS A 97 -3.47 2.32 18.24
C LYS A 97 -3.17 1.18 17.27
N ILE A 98 -4.07 0.90 16.33
CA ILE A 98 -3.85 -0.13 15.29
C ILE A 98 -2.72 0.31 14.36
N LEU A 99 -2.78 1.54 13.85
CA LEU A 99 -1.77 2.09 12.96
C LEU A 99 -0.40 2.21 13.65
N THR A 100 -0.32 2.59 14.92
CA THR A 100 0.94 2.60 15.67
C THR A 100 1.57 1.20 15.74
N ARG A 101 0.77 0.15 15.92
CA ARG A 101 1.29 -1.23 15.92
C ARG A 101 1.78 -1.67 14.54
N ILE A 102 1.13 -1.23 13.46
CA ILE A 102 1.48 -1.65 12.09
C ILE A 102 2.64 -0.81 11.54
N VAL A 103 2.60 0.51 11.73
CA VAL A 103 3.59 1.47 11.21
C VAL A 103 4.85 1.51 12.09
N GLY A 104 4.73 1.29 13.40
CA GLY A 104 5.85 1.34 14.34
C GLY A 104 6.99 0.38 14.03
N HIS A 105 6.76 -0.63 13.20
CA HIS A 105 7.79 -1.57 12.73
C HIS A 105 8.52 -1.14 11.45
N HIS A 106 8.12 -0.03 10.80
CA HIS A 106 8.64 0.39 9.49
C HIS A 106 9.40 1.74 9.50
N TYR A 107 9.55 2.37 10.67
CA TYR A 107 10.34 3.59 10.89
C TYR A 107 11.67 3.26 11.60
N GLN A 108 12.39 2.24 11.10
CA GLN A 108 13.72 1.87 11.57
C GLN A 108 14.66 1.65 10.38
#